data_AF-A0A1H9N0G4-F1
#
_entry.id   AF-A0A1H9N0G4-F1
#
_cell.length_a   1.000
_cell.length_b   1.000
_cell.length_c   1.000
_cell.angle_alpha   90.00
_cell.angle_beta   90.00
_cell.angle_gamma   90.00
#
_symmetry.space_group_name_H-M   'P 1'
#
loop_
_entity.id
_entity.type
_entity.pdbx_description
1 polymer ?
#
loop_
_entity_poly.entity_id
_entity_poly.type
_entity_poly.pdbx_seq_one_letter_code
_entity_poly.pdbx_strand_id
1 'polypeptide(L)'
;MAALSLEVLGMLAFTLVAFYGVAGWALIRTLRQERRKVDILEHQDRMDTYSPRALAELREWIENNPDDPLVDVARRQHNECVTVLRRTDRHFYDWSDEEIARLEQV
;
A
#
# COMPACT_ATOMS: atom_id res chain seq x y z
N MET A 1 -32.34 49.12 -9.00
CA MET A 1 -31.44 48.00 -8.68
C MET A 1 -31.09 48.13 -7.20
N ALA A 2 -31.64 47.29 -6.33
CA ALA A 2 -31.38 47.37 -4.90
C ALA A 2 -29.96 46.88 -4.61
N ALA A 3 -29.06 47.77 -4.20
CA ALA A 3 -27.75 47.39 -3.69
C ALA A 3 -27.96 46.76 -2.31
N LEU A 4 -27.54 45.50 -2.15
CA LEU A 4 -27.55 44.82 -0.85
C LEU A 4 -26.61 45.57 0.11
N SER A 5 -27.05 45.83 1.33
CA SER A 5 -26.18 46.46 2.33
C SER A 5 -25.02 45.53 2.68
N LEU A 6 -23.90 46.12 3.11
CA LEU A 6 -22.71 45.38 3.47
C LEU A 6 -22.98 44.38 4.60
N GLU A 7 -23.90 44.70 5.52
CA GLU A 7 -24.29 43.78 6.60
C GLU A 7 -25.01 42.54 6.06
N VAL A 8 -25.90 42.71 5.08
CA VAL A 8 -26.63 41.59 4.46
C VAL A 8 -25.68 40.67 3.69
N LEU A 9 -24.72 41.25 2.95
CA LEU A 9 -23.66 40.49 2.28
C LEU A 9 -22.78 39.74 3.28
N GLY A 10 -22.44 40.37 4.41
CA GLY A 10 -21.67 39.73 5.48
C GLY A 10 -22.38 38.54 6.09
N MET A 11 -23.68 38.69 6.39
CA MET A 11 -24.48 37.61 6.97
C MET A 11 -24.71 36.45 5.98
N LEU A 12 -24.89 36.74 4.69
CA LEU A 12 -24.97 35.74 3.64
C LEU A 12 -23.65 34.97 3.49
N ALA A 13 -22.51 35.67 3.45
CA ALA A 13 -21.21 35.02 3.37
C ALA A 13 -20.94 34.16 4.62
N PHE A 14 -21.26 34.68 5.81
CA PHE A 14 -21.11 33.95 7.07
C PHE A 14 -21.93 32.66 7.09
N THR A 15 -23.21 32.71 6.73
CA THR A 15 -24.07 31.52 6.68
C THR A 15 -23.58 30.50 5.65
N LEU A 16 -23.15 30.95 4.48
CA LEU A 16 -22.61 30.07 3.45
C LEU A 16 -21.34 29.33 3.94
N VAL A 17 -20.41 30.06 4.57
CA VAL A 17 -19.16 29.50 5.10
C VAL A 17 -19.41 28.60 6.31
N ALA A 18 -20.30 29.01 7.23
CA ALA A 18 -20.60 28.24 8.43
C ALA A 18 -21.25 26.88 8.09
N PHE A 19 -22.18 26.85 7.12
CA PHE A 19 -22.85 25.61 6.73
C PHE A 19 -22.03 24.77 5.74
N TYR A 20 -21.63 25.36 4.62
CA TYR A 20 -20.99 24.61 3.54
C TYR A 20 -19.47 24.57 3.67
N GLY A 21 -18.87 25.63 4.19
CA GLY A 21 -17.42 25.70 4.41
C GLY A 21 -16.95 24.68 5.44
N VAL A 22 -17.65 24.56 6.58
CA VAL A 22 -17.29 23.59 7.63
C VAL A 22 -17.50 22.16 7.13
N ALA A 23 -18.61 21.86 6.46
CA ALA A 23 -18.88 20.53 5.90
C ALA A 23 -17.86 20.14 4.81
N GLY A 24 -17.56 21.07 3.89
CA GLY A 24 -16.55 20.87 2.85
C GLY A 24 -15.14 20.71 3.41
N TRP A 25 -14.79 21.51 4.42
CA TRP A 25 -13.50 21.38 5.12
C TRP A 25 -13.38 20.05 5.84
N ALA A 26 -14.42 19.62 6.56
CA ALA A 26 -14.45 18.32 7.23
C ALA A 26 -14.30 17.18 6.23
N LEU A 27 -15.02 17.23 5.10
CA LEU A 27 -14.89 16.23 4.03
C LEU A 27 -13.48 16.20 3.43
N ILE A 28 -12.92 17.36 3.06
CA ILE A 28 -11.56 17.45 2.52
C ILE A 28 -10.54 16.94 3.55
N ARG A 29 -10.74 17.24 4.83
CA ARG A 29 -9.88 16.78 5.91
C ARG A 29 -9.96 15.26 6.06
N THR A 30 -11.16 14.68 6.07
CA THR A 30 -11.36 13.23 6.11
C THR A 30 -10.71 12.56 4.91
N LEU A 31 -10.97 13.04 3.70
CA LEU A 31 -10.38 12.51 2.46
C LEU A 31 -8.85 12.68 2.40
N ARG A 32 -8.28 13.70 3.07
CA ARG A 32 -6.82 13.86 3.21
C ARG A 32 -6.22 12.95 4.28
N GLN A 33 -6.93 12.72 5.38
CA GLN A 33 -6.52 11.75 6.40
C GLN A 33 -6.59 10.32 5.85
N GLU A 34 -7.62 10.01 5.08
CA GLU A 34 -7.71 8.76 4.35
C GLU A 34 -6.65 8.67 3.28
N ARG A 35 -6.35 9.73 2.52
CA ARG A 35 -5.20 9.71 1.60
C ARG A 35 -3.86 9.48 2.28
N ARG A 36 -3.63 9.96 3.50
CA ARG A 36 -2.41 9.63 4.26
C ARG A 36 -2.40 8.16 4.71
N LYS A 37 -3.56 7.55 4.93
CA LYS A 37 -3.68 6.10 5.18
C LYS A 37 -3.54 5.28 3.90
N VAL A 38 -4.08 5.77 2.78
CA VAL A 38 -3.91 5.15 1.45
C VAL A 38 -2.46 5.24 1.03
N ASP A 39 -1.75 6.34 1.26
CA ASP A 39 -0.31 6.44 1.00
C ASP A 39 0.49 5.43 1.85
N ILE A 40 0.08 5.18 3.10
CA ILE A 40 0.66 4.11 3.94
C ILE A 40 0.30 2.72 3.42
N LEU A 41 -0.89 2.51 2.84
CA LEU A 41 -1.33 1.22 2.25
C LEU A 41 -0.77 0.97 0.84
N GLU A 42 -0.56 2.03 0.06
CA GLU A 42 0.03 2.02 -1.29
C GLU A 42 1.55 1.80 -1.19
N HIS A 43 2.17 2.22 -0.08
CA HIS A 43 3.52 1.79 0.30
C HIS A 43 3.59 0.41 0.98
N GLN A 44 2.45 -0.24 1.27
CA GLN A 44 2.41 -1.67 1.61
C GLN A 44 2.25 -2.55 0.36
N ASP A 45 2.05 -1.97 -0.81
CA ASP A 45 2.12 -2.72 -2.05
C ASP A 45 3.61 -3.07 -2.32
N ARG A 46 3.93 -4.35 -2.14
CA ARG A 46 5.24 -5.01 -2.36
C ARG A 46 6.26 -4.93 -1.22
N MET A 47 5.84 -4.80 0.05
CA MET A 47 6.71 -5.24 1.14
C MET A 47 6.75 -6.76 1.17
N ASP A 48 7.79 -7.34 0.57
CA ASP A 48 8.15 -8.75 0.74
C ASP A 48 8.26 -9.06 2.24
N THR A 49 7.19 -9.64 2.78
CA THR A 49 7.10 -10.01 4.20
C THR A 49 7.89 -11.29 4.48
N TYR A 50 8.42 -11.93 3.43
CA TYR A 50 9.24 -13.12 3.54
C TYR A 50 10.70 -12.73 3.79
N SER A 51 11.19 -13.12 4.96
CA SER A 51 12.62 -13.07 5.25
C SER A 51 13.38 -14.05 4.36
N PRO A 52 14.68 -13.83 4.10
CA PRO A 52 15.52 -14.74 3.31
C PRO A 52 15.46 -16.19 3.80
N ARG A 53 15.36 -16.37 5.12
CA ARG A 53 15.26 -17.69 5.74
C ARG A 53 13.93 -18.38 5.40
N ALA A 54 12.83 -17.63 5.39
CA ALA A 54 11.51 -18.19 5.08
C ALA A 54 11.39 -18.64 3.62
N LEU A 55 12.01 -17.92 2.67
CA LEU A 55 12.06 -18.33 1.26
C LEU A 55 12.93 -19.58 1.06
N ALA A 56 14.08 -19.66 1.74
CA ALA A 56 14.92 -20.85 1.69
C ALA A 56 14.22 -22.08 2.29
N GLU A 57 13.56 -21.93 3.44
CA GLU A 57 12.76 -22.99 4.08
C GLU A 57 11.59 -23.43 3.17
N LEU A 58 10.93 -22.49 2.49
CA LEU A 58 9.85 -22.81 1.54
C LEU A 58 10.36 -23.61 0.34
N ARG A 59 11.51 -23.24 -0.22
CA ARG A 59 12.14 -23.98 -1.32
C ARG A 59 12.52 -25.39 -0.89
N GLU A 60 13.18 -25.53 0.26
CA GLU A 60 13.55 -26.84 0.81
C GLU A 60 12.30 -27.70 1.06
N TRP A 61 11.21 -27.11 1.53
CA TRP A 61 9.94 -27.82 1.69
C TRP A 61 9.36 -28.30 0.35
N ILE A 62 9.38 -27.46 -0.69
CA ILE A 62 8.92 -27.83 -2.04
C ILE A 62 9.75 -28.98 -2.63
N GLU A 63 11.07 -28.93 -2.48
CA GLU A 63 11.98 -29.96 -2.99
C GLU A 63 11.79 -31.31 -2.29
N ASN A 64 11.52 -31.29 -0.98
CA ASN A 64 11.36 -32.50 -0.17
C ASN A 64 9.95 -33.12 -0.21
N ASN A 65 8.94 -32.41 -0.71
CA ASN A 65 7.55 -32.87 -0.68
C ASN A 65 6.89 -32.84 -2.06
N PRO A 66 7.47 -33.40 -3.14
CA PRO A 66 7.00 -33.19 -4.53
C PRO A 66 5.57 -33.69 -4.81
N ASP A 67 5.06 -34.63 -4.01
CA ASP A 67 3.74 -35.24 -4.18
C ASP A 67 2.67 -34.65 -3.23
N ASP A 68 3.01 -33.61 -2.45
CA ASP A 68 2.06 -32.96 -1.56
C ASP A 68 1.04 -32.11 -2.37
N PRO A 69 -0.27 -32.18 -2.04
CA PRO A 69 -1.31 -31.45 -2.77
C PRO A 69 -1.16 -29.92 -2.76
N LEU A 70 -0.33 -29.36 -1.87
CA LEU A 70 -0.07 -27.93 -1.77
C LEU A 70 1.19 -27.47 -2.51
N VAL A 71 1.98 -28.39 -3.10
CA VAL A 71 3.25 -28.08 -3.80
C VAL A 71 3.07 -27.07 -4.90
N ASP A 72 2.03 -27.22 -5.72
CA ASP A 72 1.79 -26.30 -6.83
C ASP A 72 1.45 -24.89 -6.33
N VAL A 73 0.79 -24.78 -5.18
CA VAL A 73 0.50 -23.50 -4.54
C VAL A 73 1.79 -22.89 -4.00
N ALA A 74 2.60 -23.69 -3.31
CA ALA A 74 3.87 -23.28 -2.74
C ALA A 74 4.86 -22.81 -3.81
N ARG A 75 4.97 -23.53 -4.95
CA ARG A 75 5.80 -23.13 -6.10
C ARG A 75 5.36 -21.79 -6.68
N ARG A 76 4.05 -21.59 -6.89
CA ARG A 76 3.52 -20.32 -7.39
C ARG A 76 3.87 -19.16 -6.46
N GLN A 77 3.64 -19.33 -5.16
CA GLN A 77 3.95 -18.31 -4.16
C GLN A 77 5.45 -18.01 -4.09
N HIS A 78 6.29 -19.04 -4.08
CA HIS A 78 7.75 -18.89 -4.12
C HIS A 78 8.18 -18.05 -5.35
N ASN A 79 7.71 -18.41 -6.54
CA ASN A 79 8.11 -17.75 -7.78
C ASN A 79 7.58 -16.32 -7.89
N GLU A 80 6.41 -16.04 -7.32
CA GLU A 80 5.86 -14.70 -7.21
C GLU A 80 6.73 -13.81 -6.30
N CYS A 81 7.09 -14.30 -5.12
CA CYS A 81 8.00 -13.60 -4.20
C CYS A 81 9.37 -13.32 -4.82
N VAL A 82 10.00 -14.31 -5.48
CA VAL A 82 11.28 -14.08 -6.18
C VAL A 82 11.13 -13.02 -7.28
N THR A 83 10.00 -13.00 -7.98
CA THR A 83 9.73 -12.00 -9.03
C THR A 83 9.53 -10.61 -8.44
N VAL A 84 8.86 -10.51 -7.30
CA VAL A 84 8.65 -9.25 -6.59
C VAL A 84 9.99 -8.72 -6.05
N LEU A 85 10.79 -9.55 -5.38
CA LEU A 85 12.11 -9.18 -4.88
C LEU A 85 13.00 -8.62 -5.99
N ARG A 86 13.05 -9.26 -7.16
CA ARG A 86 13.87 -8.80 -8.30
C ARG A 86 13.42 -7.48 -8.94
N ARG A 87 12.20 -7.03 -8.68
CA ARG A 87 11.58 -5.87 -9.33
C ARG A 87 11.41 -4.66 -8.39
N THR A 88 11.80 -4.77 -7.13
CA THR A 88 11.61 -3.70 -6.13
C THR A 88 12.97 -3.14 -5.71
N ASP A 89 13.18 -1.83 -5.83
CA ASP A 89 14.44 -1.18 -5.43
C ASP A 89 14.55 -0.95 -3.90
N ARG A 90 13.51 -1.28 -3.15
CA ARG A 90 13.45 -1.17 -1.68
C ARG A 90 13.04 -2.50 -1.06
N HIS A 91 13.93 -3.06 -0.27
CA HIS A 91 13.68 -4.27 0.49
C HIS A 91 13.41 -3.95 1.96
N PHE A 92 12.42 -4.62 2.56
CA PHE A 92 12.11 -4.47 3.98
C PHE A 92 13.17 -5.12 4.89
N TYR A 93 13.73 -6.24 4.41
CA TYR A 93 14.90 -6.89 5.01
C TYR A 93 16.17 -6.44 4.27
N ASP A 94 17.32 -6.51 4.93
CA ASP A 94 18.64 -6.21 4.35
C ASP A 94 19.07 -7.31 3.37
N TRP A 95 18.35 -7.43 2.25
CA TRP A 95 18.74 -8.30 1.14
C TRP A 95 19.95 -7.72 0.43
N SER A 96 21.00 -8.52 0.23
CA SER A 96 22.05 -8.19 -0.71
C SER A 96 21.62 -8.54 -2.15
N ASP A 97 22.11 -7.79 -3.14
CA ASP A 97 21.87 -8.10 -4.55
C ASP A 97 22.34 -9.53 -4.90
N GLU A 98 23.41 -10.01 -4.25
CA GLU A 98 23.87 -11.39 -4.45
C GLU A 98 22.92 -12.43 -3.85
N GLU A 99 22.23 -12.13 -2.75
CA GLU A 99 21.21 -13.01 -2.16
C GLU A 99 20.00 -13.14 -3.08
N ILE A 100 19.53 -12.03 -3.64
CA ILE A 100 18.42 -12.01 -4.60
C ILE A 100 18.81 -12.70 -5.91
N ALA A 101 20.04 -12.51 -6.38
CA ALA A 101 20.55 -13.15 -7.59
C ALA A 101 20.63 -14.70 -7.45
N ARG A 102 20.89 -15.21 -6.24
CA ARG A 102 20.92 -16.66 -5.94
C ARG A 102 19.53 -17.28 -5.79
N LEU A 103 18.45 -16.49 -5.72
CA LEU A 103 17.10 -17.03 -5.68
C LEU A 103 16.71 -17.56 -7.07
N GLU A 104 16.53 -18.87 -7.18
CA GLU A 104 16.07 -19.55 -8.39
C GLU A 104 14.58 -19.88 -8.28
N GLN A 105 13.84 -19.78 -9.38
CA GLN A 105 12.45 -20.22 -9.44
C GLN A 105 12.38 -21.76 -9.45
N VAL A 106 11.36 -22.32 -8.80
CA VAL A 106 11.15 -23.77 -8.60
C VAL A 106 9.88 -24.27 -9.28
#